data_AF-A0AAX7TH83-F1
#
_entry.id   AF-A0AAX7TH83-F1
#
_cell.length_a   1.000
_cell.length_b   1.000
_cell.length_c   1.000
_cell.angle_alpha   90.00
_cell.angle_beta   90.00
_cell.angle_gamma   90.00
#
_symmetry.space_group_name_H-M   'P 1'
#
loop_
_entity.id
_entity.type
_entity.pdbx_description
1 polymer ?
#
loop_
_entity_poly.entity_id
_entity_poly.type
_entity_poly.pdbx_seq_one_letter_code
_entity_poly.pdbx_strand_id
1 'polypeptide(L)' 'MTKIMRGTTMPHCAAFGCNFQSKLNKGTDVSLHSFPHEKTRRKQWEDVCGRVQLPKDPRLCSSHFSPDAFEAFSRPRL' A
#
# COMPACT_ATOMS: atom_id res chain seq x y z
N MET A 1 21.43 24.97 -5.37
CA MET A 1 20.03 24.60 -5.05
C MET A 1 20.00 23.20 -4.46
N THR A 2 20.43 23.08 -3.20
CA THR A 2 20.56 21.80 -2.50
C THR A 2 19.17 21.32 -2.13
N LYS A 3 18.60 20.46 -2.97
CA LYS A 3 17.31 19.83 -2.73
C LYS A 3 17.48 18.98 -1.47
N ILE A 4 16.92 19.45 -0.37
CA ILE A 4 16.75 18.70 0.87
C ILE A 4 15.93 17.47 0.49
N MET A 5 16.58 16.35 0.15
CA MET A 5 15.90 15.07 0.05
C MET A 5 15.54 14.70 1.49
N ARG A 6 14.35 15.15 1.91
CA ARG A 6 13.63 14.58 3.05
C ARG A 6 13.93 13.09 3.06
N GLY A 7 14.53 12.59 4.13
CA GLY A 7 14.80 11.16 4.29
C GLY A 7 13.51 10.40 4.00
N THR A 8 13.40 9.92 2.76
CA THR A 8 12.19 9.30 2.26
C THR A 8 12.33 7.86 2.70
N THR A 9 11.86 7.57 3.91
CA THR A 9 11.70 6.19 4.38
C THR A 9 11.03 5.43 3.24
N MET A 10 11.76 4.50 2.62
CA MET A 10 11.25 3.80 1.44
C MET A 10 9.93 3.12 1.84
N PRO A 11 8.85 3.33 1.08
CA PRO A 11 7.59 2.72 1.42
C PRO A 11 7.74 1.20 1.25
N HIS A 12 7.70 0.51 2.38
CA HIS A 12 7.68 -0.95 2.48
C HIS A 12 6.26 -1.42 2.72
N CYS A 13 5.95 -2.62 2.27
CA CYS A 13 4.66 -3.22 2.56
C CYS A 13 4.52 -3.50 4.06
N ALA A 14 3.40 -3.08 4.64
CA ALA A 14 3.07 -3.29 6.04
C ALA A 14 2.52 -4.70 6.32
N ALA A 15 2.14 -5.45 5.28
CA ALA A 15 1.65 -6.82 5.43
C ALA A 15 2.69 -7.70 6.15
N PHE A 16 2.21 -8.56 7.02
CA PHE A 16 3.05 -9.57 7.64
C PHE A 16 3.61 -10.52 6.56
N GLY A 17 4.91 -10.82 6.63
CA GLY A 17 5.59 -11.69 5.66
C GLY A 17 5.85 -11.07 4.28
N CYS A 18 5.43 -9.82 4.02
CA CYS A 18 5.72 -9.17 2.74
C CYS A 18 7.05 -8.42 2.77
N ASN A 19 7.99 -8.83 1.90
CA ASN A 19 9.28 -8.16 1.68
C ASN A 19 9.26 -7.32 0.37
N PHE A 20 8.10 -6.76 0.02
CA PHE A 20 8.02 -5.92 -1.18
C PHE A 20 8.77 -4.60 -0.95
N GLN A 21 9.83 -4.39 -1.75
CA GLN A 21 10.60 -3.16 -1.78
C GLN A 21 10.52 -2.53 -3.17
N SER A 22 10.08 -1.27 -3.24
CA SER A 22 9.89 -0.52 -4.48
C SER A 22 11.17 -0.35 -5.32
N LYS A 23 12.36 -0.37 -4.69
CA LYS A 23 13.66 -0.33 -5.39
C LYS A 23 14.01 -1.65 -6.08
N LEU A 24 13.76 -2.77 -5.42
CA LEU A 24 14.05 -4.11 -5.94
C LEU A 24 13.06 -4.49 -7.03
N ASN A 25 11.81 -4.05 -6.88
CA ASN A 25 10.71 -4.33 -7.79
C ASN A 25 10.43 -3.18 -8.77
N LYS A 26 11.45 -2.39 -9.15
CA LYS A 26 11.35 -1.40 -10.23
C LYS A 26 11.12 -2.12 -11.57
N GLY A 27 9.87 -2.42 -11.87
CA GLY A 27 9.47 -3.16 -13.08
C GLY A 27 8.29 -4.11 -12.90
N THR A 28 7.85 -4.35 -11.66
CA THR A 28 6.61 -5.09 -11.41
C THR A 28 5.41 -4.16 -11.49
N ASP A 29 4.27 -4.63 -11.99
CA ASP A 29 2.99 -3.93 -12.02
C ASP A 29 2.34 -3.79 -10.61
N VAL A 30 3.18 -3.76 -9.58
CA VAL A 30 2.77 -3.75 -8.19
C VAL A 30 2.85 -2.34 -7.63
N SER A 31 1.70 -1.77 -7.32
CA SER A 31 1.56 -0.42 -6.75
C SER A 31 1.45 -0.49 -5.23
N LEU A 32 1.96 0.53 -4.53
CA LEU A 32 1.79 0.66 -3.07
C LEU A 32 0.61 1.57 -2.74
N HIS A 33 -0.39 1.01 -2.09
CA HIS A 33 -1.61 1.68 -1.68
C HIS A 33 -1.53 2.09 -0.21
N SER A 34 -1.79 3.36 0.06
CA SER A 34 -1.96 3.88 1.42
C SER A 34 -3.28 3.40 2.01
N PHE A 35 -3.35 3.37 3.33
CA PHE A 35 -4.57 2.97 4.02
C PHE A 35 -5.71 3.94 3.70
N PRO A 36 -6.94 3.43 3.55
CA PRO A 36 -8.10 4.26 3.30
C PRO A 36 -8.35 5.24 4.44
N HIS A 37 -9.04 6.35 4.13
CA HIS A 37 -9.50 7.30 5.14
C HIS A 37 -10.64 6.72 5.99
N GLU A 38 -11.46 5.85 5.41
CA GLU A 38 -12.57 5.20 6.08
C GLU A 38 -12.11 4.31 7.24
N LYS A 39 -12.65 4.55 8.44
CA LYS A 39 -12.22 3.87 9.67
C LYS A 39 -12.54 2.38 9.67
N THR A 40 -13.67 1.97 9.13
CA THR A 40 -14.10 0.57 9.00
C THR A 40 -13.14 -0.22 8.11
N ARG A 41 -12.90 0.27 6.88
CA ARG A 41 -11.96 -0.36 5.95
C ARG A 41 -10.52 -0.29 6.43
N ARG A 42 -10.12 0.80 7.09
CA ARG A 42 -8.83 0.92 7.76
C ARG A 42 -8.64 -0.18 8.81
N LYS A 43 -9.60 -0.37 9.71
CA LYS A 43 -9.54 -1.42 10.73
C LYS A 43 -9.40 -2.81 10.13
N GLN A 44 -10.14 -3.10 9.06
CA GLN A 44 -9.97 -4.36 8.32
C GLN A 44 -8.54 -4.51 7.80
N TRP A 45 -7.97 -3.47 7.19
CA TRP A 45 -6.59 -3.49 6.71
C TRP A 45 -5.57 -3.68 7.84
N GLU A 46 -5.80 -3.09 9.01
CA GLU A 46 -4.96 -3.27 10.20
C GLU A 46 -5.02 -4.72 10.71
N ASP A 47 -6.21 -5.32 10.68
CA ASP A 47 -6.45 -6.71 11.07
C ASP A 47 -5.73 -7.71 10.14
N VAL A 48 -5.88 -7.57 8.80
CA VAL A 48 -5.15 -8.42 7.84
C VAL A 48 -3.65 -8.20 7.84
N CYS A 49 -3.17 -7.01 8.19
CA CYS A 49 -1.73 -6.78 8.36
C CYS A 49 -1.13 -7.66 9.46
N GLY A 50 -1.92 -8.07 10.45
CA GLY A 50 -1.48 -8.97 11.52
C GLY A 50 -0.35 -8.40 12.40
N ARG A 51 -0.11 -7.08 12.37
CA ARG A 51 0.93 -6.42 13.17
C ARG A 51 0.27 -5.62 14.29
N VAL A 52 0.75 -5.84 15.51
CA VAL A 52 0.36 -5.04 16.70
C VAL A 52 0.79 -3.58 16.55
N GLN A 53 1.90 -3.32 15.85
CA GLN A 53 2.41 -1.98 15.59
C GLN A 53 2.67 -1.79 14.10
N LEU A 54 1.81 -0.98 13.47
CA LEU A 54 2.01 -0.55 12.10
C LEU A 54 3.05 0.59 12.04
N PRO A 55 3.87 0.65 10.97
CA PRO A 55 4.78 1.76 10.76
C PRO A 55 4.01 3.08 10.59
N LYS A 56 4.71 4.21 10.74
CA LYS A 56 4.11 5.56 10.71
C LYS A 56 3.32 5.88 9.43
N ASP A 57 3.68 5.25 8.32
CA ASP A 57 2.98 5.35 7.04
C ASP A 57 2.76 3.92 6.49
N PRO A 58 1.74 3.19 7.00
CA PRO A 58 1.53 1.82 6.58
C PRO A 58 0.97 1.81 5.15
N ARG A 59 1.54 0.96 4.31
CA ARG A 59 1.14 0.79 2.90
C ARG A 59 1.07 -0.67 2.55
N LEU A 60 0.12 -1.04 1.70
CA LEU A 60 -0.02 -2.40 1.19
C LEU A 60 0.27 -2.43 -0.30
N CYS A 61 0.96 -3.47 -0.77
CA CYS A 61 1.21 -3.62 -2.20
C CYS A 61 -0.01 -4.25 -2.89
N SER A 62 -0.24 -3.92 -4.17
CA SER A 62 -1.39 -4.40 -4.94
C SER A 62 -1.48 -5.93 -5.01
N SER A 63 -0.37 -6.65 -4.82
CA SER A 63 -0.31 -8.11 -4.74
C SER A 63 -1.15 -8.72 -3.59
N HIS A 64 -1.43 -7.94 -2.54
CA HIS A 64 -2.31 -8.38 -1.44
C HIS A 64 -3.79 -8.10 -1.68
N PHE A 65 -4.13 -7.47 -2.81
CA PHE A 65 -5.49 -7.17 -3.18
C PHE A 65 -5.90 -8.08 -4.32
N SER A 66 -7.10 -8.63 -4.23
CA SER A 66 -7.72 -9.24 -5.39
C SER A 66 -7.89 -8.18 -6.49
N PRO A 67 -7.73 -8.54 -7.77
CA PRO A 67 -8.02 -7.62 -8.87
C PRO A 67 -9.46 -7.05 -8.78
N ASP A 68 -10.42 -7.83 -8.28
CA ASP A 68 -11.80 -7.38 -7.98
C ASP A 68 -11.92 -6.39 -6.81
N ALA A 69 -10.92 -6.31 -5.93
CA ALA A 69 -10.92 -5.35 -4.81
C ALA A 69 -10.57 -3.93 -5.28
N PHE A 70 -10.01 -3.81 -6.48
CA PHE A 70 -10.00 -2.53 -7.18
C PHE A 70 -11.39 -2.37 -7.78
N GLU A 71 -12.25 -1.61 -7.09
CA GLU A 71 -13.40 -1.00 -7.76
C GLU A 71 -12.83 -0.14 -8.89
N ALA A 72 -12.67 -0.76 -10.05
CA ALA A 72 -12.67 -0.04 -11.30
C ALA A 72 -13.95 0.75 -11.22
N PHE A 73 -13.83 2.07 -11.11
CA PHE A 73 -14.87 2.97 -11.56
C PHE A 73 -15.03 2.71 -13.07
N SER A 74 -15.53 1.55 -13.44
CA SER A 74 -16.19 1.25 -14.68
C SER A 74 -17.43 2.11 -14.62
N ARG A 75 -17.22 3.42 -14.85
CA ARG A 75 -18.23 4.25 -15.46
C ARG A 75 -18.76 3.39 -16.59
N PRO A 76 -20.04 2.98 -16.61
CA PRO A 76 -20.58 2.42 -17.82
C PRO A 76 -20.24 3.45 -18.90
N ARG A 77 -19.45 3.04 -19.89
CA ARG A 77 -19.33 3.80 -21.13
C ARG A 77 -20.71 3.69 -21.76
N LEU A 78 -21.58 4.61 -21.37
CA LEU A 78 -22.79 4.96 -22.11
C LEU A 78 -22.36 5.49 -23.48
#